data_AF-A0A2T3J5U8-F1
#
_entry.id   AF-A0A2T3J5U8-F1
#
_cell.length_a   1.000
_cell.length_b   1.000
_cell.length_c   1.000
_cell.angle_alpha   90.00
_cell.angle_beta   90.00
_cell.angle_gamma   90.00
#
_symmetry.space_group_name_H-M   'P 1'
#
loop_
_entity.id
_entity.type
_entity.pdbx_description
1 polymer ?
#
loop_
_entity_poly.entity_id
_entity_poly.type
_entity_poly.pdbx_seq_one_letter_code
_entity_poly.pdbx_strand_id
1 'polypeptide(L)'
;MLKIMYALITYDDLVHSHGISGLSEKSYDHHAILKVHFVAETDKGIVFSALVDDNELLQFKSLSMPLVNVSYKIIKNKKPPRRPISTSLKSMKKYHRTLNNLTMSEKNWKQFLDPKICILSQCYY
;
A
#
# COMPACT_ATOMS: atom_id res chain seq x y z
N MET A 1 -7.00 10.60 3.47
CA MET A 1 -6.43 10.47 2.09
C MET A 1 -5.58 9.22 2.04
N LEU A 2 -5.85 8.32 1.09
CA LEU A 2 -5.13 7.06 0.98
C LEU A 2 -3.62 7.26 0.75
N LYS A 3 -2.81 6.49 1.48
CA LYS A 3 -1.36 6.42 1.36
C LYS A 3 -0.92 4.96 1.26
N ILE A 4 0.32 4.74 0.81
CA ILE A 4 0.96 3.42 0.91
C ILE A 4 1.98 3.49 2.03
N MET A 5 1.92 2.54 2.95
CA MET A 5 2.93 2.31 3.97
C MET A 5 3.80 1.12 3.56
N TYR A 6 5.11 1.22 3.75
CA TYR A 6 6.03 0.08 3.70
C TYR A 6 6.61 -0.13 5.09
N ALA A 7 6.69 -1.38 5.52
CA ALA A 7 7.21 -1.72 6.83
C ALA A 7 7.74 -3.15 6.86
N LEU A 8 8.57 -3.42 7.87
CA LEU A 8 9.01 -4.75 8.26
C LEU A 8 8.32 -5.15 9.56
N ILE A 9 7.75 -6.35 9.58
CA ILE A 9 7.29 -7.02 10.82
C ILE A 9 8.27 -8.15 11.14
N THR A 10 8.72 -8.21 12.40
CA THR A 10 9.64 -9.26 12.85
C THR A 10 8.92 -10.61 12.94
N TYR A 11 9.66 -11.72 12.93
CA TYR A 11 9.04 -13.04 13.11
C TYR A 11 8.36 -13.19 14.47
N ASP A 12 8.95 -12.62 15.53
CA ASP A 12 8.38 -12.66 16.88
C ASP A 12 7.00 -11.98 16.91
N ASP A 13 6.88 -10.82 16.27
CA ASP A 13 5.62 -10.07 16.21
C ASP A 13 4.60 -10.71 15.25
N LEU A 14 5.07 -11.31 14.15
CA LEU A 14 4.23 -11.94 13.13
C LEU A 14 3.38 -13.11 13.68
N VAL A 15 3.93 -13.86 14.63
CA VAL A 15 3.22 -14.98 15.28
C VAL A 15 2.00 -14.46 16.05
N HIS A 16 2.11 -13.29 16.66
CA HIS A 16 1.04 -12.66 17.43
C HIS A 16 -0.04 -12.01 16.55
N SER A 17 0.26 -11.73 15.28
CA SER A 17 -0.64 -11.04 14.36
C SER A 17 -1.44 -11.96 13.43
N HIS A 18 -1.36 -13.29 13.62
CA HIS A 18 -1.89 -14.28 12.65
C HIS A 18 -1.36 -14.02 11.22
N GLY A 19 -0.07 -13.70 11.11
CA GLY A 19 0.56 -13.31 9.85
C GLY A 19 0.28 -11.86 9.44
N ILE A 20 0.72 -11.47 8.24
CA ILE A 20 0.54 -10.10 7.76
C ILE A 20 -0.93 -9.74 7.45
N SER A 21 -1.79 -10.73 7.23
CA SER A 21 -3.21 -10.51 6.95
C SER A 21 -3.96 -9.93 8.16
N GLY A 22 -3.61 -10.36 9.37
CA GLY A 22 -4.23 -9.87 10.61
C GLY A 22 -3.82 -8.46 11.02
N LEU A 23 -2.91 -7.83 10.26
CA LEU A 23 -2.63 -6.39 10.37
C LEU A 23 -3.71 -5.54 9.69
N SER A 24 -4.52 -6.12 8.80
CA SER A 24 -5.68 -5.43 8.23
C SER A 24 -6.71 -5.15 9.33
N GLU A 25 -7.46 -4.05 9.22
CA GLU A 25 -8.43 -3.61 10.23
C GLU A 25 -7.80 -3.22 11.59
N LYS A 26 -6.51 -2.93 11.57
CA LYS A 26 -5.79 -2.30 12.69
C LYS A 26 -5.35 -0.89 12.34
N SER A 27 -4.87 -0.15 13.32
CA SER A 27 -4.21 1.14 13.09
C SER A 27 -2.76 1.15 13.55
N TYR A 28 -1.94 1.95 12.89
CA TYR A 28 -0.55 2.22 13.28
C TYR A 28 -0.23 3.68 12.99
N ASP A 29 0.35 4.37 13.97
CA ASP A 29 0.75 5.79 13.88
C ASP A 29 -0.36 6.68 13.29
N HIS A 30 -1.54 6.68 13.91
CA HIS A 30 -2.74 7.41 13.46
C HIS A 30 -3.32 7.01 12.09
N HIS A 31 -2.79 5.98 11.43
CA HIS A 31 -3.28 5.50 10.14
C HIS A 31 -3.99 4.15 10.28
N ALA A 32 -5.18 4.04 9.69
CA ALA A 32 -5.93 2.79 9.58
C ALA A 32 -5.34 1.94 8.45
N ILE A 33 -5.00 0.68 8.73
CA ILE A 33 -4.52 -0.30 7.76
C ILE A 33 -5.72 -0.98 7.11
N LEU A 34 -6.00 -0.62 5.86
CA LEU A 34 -7.14 -1.16 5.12
C LEU A 34 -6.80 -2.51 4.49
N LYS A 35 -5.62 -2.62 3.87
CA LYS A 35 -5.18 -3.81 3.14
C LYS A 35 -3.68 -3.99 3.26
N VAL A 36 -3.24 -5.22 3.19
CA VAL A 36 -1.83 -5.59 3.27
C VAL A 36 -1.42 -6.45 2.07
N HIS A 37 -0.17 -6.32 1.65
CA HIS A 37 0.42 -7.10 0.58
C HIS A 37 1.87 -7.45 0.91
N PHE A 38 2.16 -8.75 0.88
CA PHE A 38 3.50 -9.30 1.00
C PHE A 38 4.42 -8.75 -0.09
N VAL A 39 5.64 -8.35 0.28
CA VAL A 39 6.66 -7.89 -0.66
C VAL A 39 7.85 -8.85 -0.68
N ALA A 40 8.41 -9.15 0.49
CA ALA A 40 9.56 -10.03 0.62
C ALA A 40 9.66 -10.64 2.02
N GLU A 41 10.34 -11.78 2.08
CA GLU A 41 10.81 -12.38 3.31
C GLU A 41 12.31 -12.04 3.47
N THR A 42 12.73 -11.80 4.71
CA THR A 42 14.10 -11.43 5.08
C THR A 42 14.57 -12.29 6.25
N ASP A 43 15.84 -12.19 6.62
CA ASP A 43 16.40 -12.84 7.81
C ASP A 43 15.76 -12.35 9.12
N LYS A 44 15.27 -11.10 9.16
CA LYS A 44 14.67 -10.50 10.36
C LYS A 44 13.14 -10.63 10.44
N GLY A 45 12.48 -10.89 9.32
CA GLY A 45 11.02 -10.92 9.25
C GLY A 45 10.47 -10.68 7.85
N ILE A 46 9.24 -10.19 7.78
CA ILE A 46 8.51 -9.97 6.52
C ILE A 46 8.42 -8.48 6.21
N VAL A 47 8.85 -8.10 5.01
CA VAL A 47 8.59 -6.78 4.43
C VAL A 47 7.25 -6.82 3.73
N PHE A 48 6.39 -5.87 4.06
CA PHE A 48 5.08 -5.73 3.46
C PHE A 48 4.78 -4.29 3.05
N SER A 49 3.77 -4.17 2.20
CA SER A 49 3.15 -2.91 1.84
C SER A 49 1.71 -2.90 2.32
N ALA A 50 1.23 -1.75 2.77
CA ALA A 50 -0.12 -1.58 3.26
C ALA A 50 -0.78 -0.37 2.62
N LEU A 51 -2.05 -0.52 2.25
CA LEU A 51 -2.91 0.61 1.95
C LEU A 51 -3.43 1.16 3.27
N VAL A 52 -3.16 2.44 3.52
CA VAL A 52 -3.58 3.09 4.76
C VAL A 52 -4.40 4.33 4.49
N ASP A 53 -5.30 4.67 5.41
CA ASP A 53 -6.01 5.94 5.44
C ASP A 53 -5.93 6.56 6.84
N ASP A 54 -6.50 7.74 7.02
CA ASP A 54 -6.64 8.37 8.33
C ASP A 54 -7.51 7.53 9.27
N ASN A 55 -7.04 7.31 10.49
CA ASN A 55 -7.78 6.54 11.49
C ASN A 55 -8.80 7.36 12.30
N GLU A 56 -8.83 8.69 12.19
CA GLU A 56 -9.78 9.53 12.94
C GLU A 56 -11.24 9.13 12.70
N LEU A 57 -11.57 8.79 11.45
CA LEU A 57 -12.93 8.40 11.05
C LEU A 57 -13.21 6.90 11.23
N LEU A 58 -12.20 6.06 10.98
CA LEU A 58 -12.36 4.59 10.97
C LEU A 58 -12.25 3.97 12.36
N GLN A 59 -11.52 4.61 13.27
CA GLN A 59 -11.36 4.20 14.68
C GLN A 59 -10.90 2.75 14.86
N PHE A 60 -10.05 2.26 13.96
CA PHE A 60 -9.47 0.92 14.09
C PHE A 60 -8.56 0.85 15.31
N LYS A 61 -8.59 -0.31 15.97
CA LYS A 61 -7.77 -0.56 17.17
C LYS A 61 -6.29 -0.52 16.80
N SER A 62 -5.51 0.19 17.60
CA SER A 62 -4.07 0.28 17.40
C SER A 62 -3.38 -1.08 17.54
N LEU A 63 -2.40 -1.31 16.69
CA LEU A 63 -1.46 -2.40 16.79
C LEU A 63 -0.70 -2.27 18.10
N SER A 64 -0.65 -3.37 18.85
CA SER A 64 0.09 -3.47 20.11
C SER A 64 1.59 -3.71 19.91
N MET A 65 2.00 -4.02 18.68
CA MET A 65 3.37 -4.39 18.31
C MET A 65 4.01 -3.30 17.45
N PRO A 66 5.33 -3.08 17.59
CA PRO A 66 6.06 -2.13 16.76
C PRO A 66 6.21 -2.65 15.33
N LEU A 67 6.21 -1.73 14.37
CA LEU A 67 6.66 -1.99 13.01
C LEU A 67 8.03 -1.35 12.82
N VAL A 68 8.89 -2.01 12.06
CA VAL A 68 10.27 -1.57 11.82
C VAL A 68 10.38 -0.93 10.44
N ASN A 69 11.22 0.11 10.32
CA ASN A 69 11.52 0.81 9.07
C ASN A 69 10.26 1.26 8.31
N VAL A 70 9.34 1.86 9.05
CA VAL A 70 8.07 2.35 8.51
C VAL A 70 8.32 3.58 7.63
N SER A 71 7.84 3.51 6.39
CA SER A 71 7.87 4.64 5.46
C SER A 71 6.51 4.82 4.80
N TYR A 72 6.17 6.08 4.53
CA TYR A 72 4.90 6.45 3.90
C TYR A 72 5.13 7.08 2.54
N LYS A 73 4.45 6.53 1.54
CA LYS A 73 4.38 7.07 0.20
C LYS A 73 3.06 7.77 -0.01
N ILE A 74 3.15 9.07 -0.23
CA ILE A 74 2.01 9.89 -0.67
C ILE A 74 1.92 9.81 -2.19
N ILE A 75 0.83 9.24 -2.69
CA ILE A 75 0.56 9.19 -4.13
C ILE A 75 -0.02 10.52 -4.58
N LYS A 76 0.73 11.25 -5.41
CA LYS A 76 0.22 12.44 -6.08
C LYS A 76 -0.77 12.05 -7.17
N ASN A 77 -1.91 12.71 -7.22
CA ASN A 77 -2.89 12.51 -8.28
C ASN A 77 -2.27 12.83 -9.64
N LYS A 78 -2.44 11.92 -10.59
CA LYS A 78 -1.95 12.13 -11.96
C LYS A 78 -2.89 13.08 -12.69
N LYS A 79 -2.34 13.86 -13.62
CA LYS A 79 -3.16 14.66 -14.54
C LYS A 79 -3.96 13.73 -15.46
N PRO A 80 -5.23 14.05 -15.77
CA PRO A 80 -6.04 13.25 -16.66
C PRO A 80 -5.39 13.16 -18.05
N PRO A 81 -5.34 11.95 -18.66
CA PRO A 81 -4.86 11.82 -20.03
C PRO A 81 -5.80 12.55 -21.00
N ARG A 82 -5.25 13.03 -22.12
CA ARG A 82 -6.09 13.53 -23.21
C ARG A 82 -6.94 12.39 -23.77
N ARG A 83 -8.19 12.70 -24.15
CA ARG A 83 -9.05 11.76 -24.86
C ARG A 83 -8.36 11.33 -26.16
N PRO A 84 -8.33 10.02 -26.47
CA PRO A 84 -7.73 9.55 -27.71
C PRO A 84 -8.52 10.07 -28.91
N ILE A 85 -7.81 10.45 -29.97
CA ILE A 85 -8.42 10.88 -31.25
C ILE A 85 -9.00 9.66 -32.00
N SER A 86 -8.37 8.49 -31.84
CA SER A 86 -8.82 7.23 -32.44
C SER A 86 -9.89 6.54 -31.59
N THR A 87 -10.99 6.16 -32.24
CA THR A 87 -12.08 5.36 -31.66
C THR A 87 -11.79 3.86 -31.61
N SER A 88 -10.58 3.42 -31.95
CA SER A 88 -10.27 1.99 -31.91
C SER A 88 -10.49 1.42 -30.50
N LEU A 89 -11.04 0.21 -30.43
CA LEU A 89 -11.31 -0.47 -29.16
C LEU A 89 -10.06 -0.58 -28.28
N LYS A 90 -8.88 -0.76 -28.89
CA LYS A 90 -7.59 -0.84 -28.18
C LYS A 90 -7.24 0.50 -27.52
N SER A 91 -7.37 1.61 -28.26
CA SER A 91 -7.12 2.97 -27.74
C SER A 91 -8.06 3.32 -26.60
N MET A 92 -9.35 3.01 -26.74
CA MET A 92 -10.34 3.26 -25.70
C MET A 92 -10.09 2.45 -24.43
N LYS A 93 -9.77 1.15 -24.55
CA LYS A 93 -9.40 0.30 -23.40
C LYS A 93 -8.17 0.84 -22.66
N LYS A 94 -7.15 1.31 -23.38
CA LYS A 94 -5.96 1.93 -22.77
C LYS A 94 -6.30 3.24 -22.04
N TYR A 95 -7.15 4.07 -22.65
CA TYR A 95 -7.62 5.32 -22.04
C TYR A 95 -8.38 5.07 -20.74
N HIS A 96 -9.35 4.13 -20.73
CA HIS A 96 -10.08 3.75 -19.52
C HIS A 96 -9.18 3.19 -18.41
N ARG A 97 -8.20 2.34 -18.76
CA ARG A 97 -7.20 1.87 -17.78
C ARG A 97 -6.41 3.02 -17.17
N THR A 98 -6.02 3.99 -17.99
CA THR A 98 -5.26 5.17 -17.54
C THR A 98 -6.11 6.06 -16.64
N LEU A 99 -7.38 6.28 -17.00
CA LEU A 99 -8.35 7.00 -16.16
C LEU A 99 -8.54 6.34 -14.79
N ASN A 100 -8.71 5.01 -14.78
CA ASN A 100 -8.87 4.26 -13.54
C ASN A 100 -7.63 4.30 -12.65
N ASN A 101 -6.48 4.72 -13.17
CA ASN A 101 -5.20 4.79 -12.45
C ASN A 101 -4.77 6.24 -12.17
N LEU A 102 -5.69 7.21 -12.25
CA LEU A 102 -5.43 8.60 -11.92
C LEU A 102 -5.36 8.85 -10.42
N THR A 103 -6.27 8.22 -9.70
CA THR A 103 -6.40 8.29 -8.25
C THR A 103 -6.29 6.90 -7.67
N MET A 104 -5.65 6.81 -6.50
CA MET A 104 -5.56 5.56 -5.78
C MET A 104 -6.89 5.25 -5.10
N SER A 105 -7.26 3.98 -5.10
CA SER A 105 -8.44 3.41 -4.47
C SER A 105 -8.09 2.03 -3.94
N GLU A 106 -8.96 1.50 -3.08
CA GLU A 106 -8.85 0.14 -2.57
C GLU A 106 -8.75 -0.97 -3.63
N LYS A 107 -9.23 -0.73 -4.86
CA LYS A 107 -9.24 -1.73 -5.95
C LYS A 107 -7.95 -1.71 -6.77
N ASN A 108 -7.30 -0.56 -6.90
CA ASN A 108 -6.16 -0.35 -7.81
C ASN A 108 -4.84 -0.03 -7.09
N TRP A 109 -4.82 0.11 -5.76
CA TRP A 109 -3.65 0.55 -4.99
C TRP A 109 -2.36 -0.24 -5.26
N LYS A 110 -2.46 -1.55 -5.54
CA LYS A 110 -1.30 -2.39 -5.89
C LYS A 110 -0.53 -1.87 -7.11
N GLN A 111 -1.18 -1.13 -8.00
CA GLN A 111 -0.56 -0.54 -9.18
C GLN A 111 0.28 0.71 -8.88
N PHE A 112 0.21 1.20 -7.64
CA PHE A 112 0.94 2.36 -7.14
C PHE A 112 2.11 1.97 -6.22
N LEU A 113 2.30 0.67 -5.97
CA LEU A 113 3.44 0.15 -5.22
C LEU A 113 4.75 0.43 -5.95
N ASP A 114 5.80 0.74 -5.21
CA ASP A 114 7.14 0.81 -5.76
C ASP A 114 7.65 -0.58 -6.19
N PRO A 115 8.62 -0.64 -7.11
CA PRO A 115 9.30 -1.88 -7.41
C PRO A 115 9.88 -2.50 -6.14
N LYS A 116 9.81 -3.83 -6.03
CA LYS A 116 10.31 -4.60 -4.87
C LYS A 116 11.71 -4.16 -4.41
N ILE A 117 12.62 -3.92 -5.36
CA ILE A 117 14.01 -3.52 -5.06
C ILE A 117 14.09 -2.18 -4.32
N CYS A 118 13.20 -1.24 -4.66
CA CYS A 118 13.12 0.08 -4.03
C CYS A 118 12.58 -0.05 -2.60
N ILE A 119 11.51 -0.83 -2.43
CA ILE A 119 10.93 -1.10 -1.11
C ILE A 119 11.96 -1.76 -0.19
N LEU A 120 12.67 -2.79 -0.69
CA LEU A 120 13.71 -3.45 0.09
C LEU A 120 14.83 -2.48 0.48
N SER A 121 15.29 -1.63 -0.43
CA SER A 121 16.33 -0.64 -0.07
C SER A 121 15.92 0.31 1.06
N GLN A 122 14.63 0.61 1.20
CA GLN A 122 14.10 1.44 2.29
C GLN A 122 13.95 0.69 3.62
N CYS A 123 13.85 -0.64 3.57
CA CYS A 123 13.68 -1.48 4.76
C CYS A 123 14.98 -2.14 5.24
N TYR A 124 16.04 -2.14 4.42
CA TYR A 124 17.35 -2.73 4.77
C TYR A 124 18.37 -1.73 5.32
N TYR A 125 18.15 -0.42 5.15
CA TYR A 125 18.96 0.68 5.67
C TYR A 125 18.15 1.51 6.66
#